data_AF-A0A6N9ZFF3-F1
#
_entry.id   AF-A0A6N9ZFF3-F1
#
_cell.length_a   1.000
_cell.length_b   1.000
_cell.length_c   1.000
_cell.angle_alpha   90.00
_cell.angle_beta   90.00
_cell.angle_gamma   90.00
#
_symmetry.space_group_name_H-M   'P 1'
#
loop_
_entity.id
_entity.type
_entity.pdbx_description
1 polymer ?
#
loop_
_entity_poly.entity_id
_entity_poly.type
_entity_poly.pdbx_seq_one_letter_code
_entity_poly.pdbx_strand_id
1 'polypeptide(L)'
;MPVYETTRPTTRCPSHPGALLEDIIPATGKTKVEIANLLGISRQQLYDILNEKKPVSPNVAARLGKLFGDGPAIWLRMQAAYDAWHAEREVDVSGIPTIRAA
;
A
#
# COMPACT_ATOMS: atom_id res chain seq x y z
N MET A 1 -11.74 -20.13 -27.10
CA MET A 1 -11.72 -19.28 -25.89
C MET A 1 -10.63 -18.24 -26.11
N PRO A 2 -10.93 -16.94 -26.25
CA PRO A 2 -9.87 -15.93 -26.39
C PRO A 2 -9.10 -15.84 -25.07
N VAL A 3 -7.78 -15.92 -25.17
CA VAL A 3 -6.87 -15.67 -24.05
C VAL A 3 -6.95 -14.17 -23.77
N TYR A 4 -7.53 -13.79 -22.64
CA TYR A 4 -7.44 -12.42 -22.17
C TYR A 4 -6.03 -12.23 -21.61
N GLU A 5 -5.10 -11.81 -22.46
CA GLU A 5 -3.83 -11.27 -22.00
C GLU A 5 -4.14 -10.00 -21.20
N THR A 6 -4.05 -10.10 -19.87
CA THR A 6 -4.11 -8.92 -19.01
C THR A 6 -2.79 -8.16 -19.15
N THR A 7 -2.60 -7.45 -20.25
CA THR A 7 -1.49 -6.50 -20.43
C THR A 7 -1.80 -5.25 -19.62
N ARG A 8 -1.79 -5.37 -18.28
CA ARG A 8 -1.59 -4.17 -17.45
C ARG A 8 -0.16 -3.73 -17.75
N PRO A 9 0.08 -2.54 -18.32
CA PRO A 9 1.43 -2.07 -18.50
C PRO A 9 2.07 -1.99 -17.11
N THR A 10 3.11 -2.79 -16.89
CA THR A 10 3.92 -2.83 -15.66
C THR A 10 4.65 -1.51 -15.39
N THR A 11 4.48 -0.53 -16.27
CA THR A 11 5.12 0.79 -16.26
C THR A 11 4.40 1.82 -15.38
N ARG A 12 3.15 1.59 -14.97
CA ARG A 12 2.39 2.57 -14.15
C ARG A 12 2.76 2.42 -12.67
N CYS A 13 3.05 3.55 -12.01
CA CYS A 13 3.30 3.59 -10.57
C CYS A 13 2.13 2.94 -9.80
N PRO A 14 2.39 1.92 -8.96
CA PRO A 14 1.39 1.36 -8.06
C PRO A 14 0.83 2.44 -7.14
N SER A 15 -0.44 2.33 -6.74
CA SER A 15 -1.04 3.28 -5.80
C SER A 15 -0.53 3.03 -4.38
N HIS A 16 -0.11 4.09 -3.69
CA HIS A 16 0.19 4.00 -2.26
C HIS A 16 -1.09 3.59 -1.49
N PRO A 17 -0.99 2.71 -0.47
CA PRO A 17 -2.17 2.31 0.31
C PRO A 17 -2.94 3.49 0.93
N GLY A 18 -2.23 4.59 1.23
CA GLY A 18 -2.80 5.84 1.72
C GLY A 18 -3.79 6.51 0.77
N ALA A 19 -3.53 6.46 -0.54
CA ALA A 19 -4.44 7.00 -1.55
C ALA A 19 -5.77 6.24 -1.54
N LEU A 20 -5.72 4.91 -1.45
CA LEU A 20 -6.93 4.08 -1.36
C LEU A 20 -7.70 4.36 -0.05
N LEU A 21 -7.00 4.58 1.07
CA LEU A 21 -7.65 4.93 2.33
C LEU A 21 -8.36 6.28 2.26
N GLU A 22 -7.82 7.25 1.53
CA GLU A 22 -8.44 8.56 1.33
C GLU A 22 -9.80 8.44 0.60
N ASP A 23 -9.96 7.46 -0.28
CA ASP A 23 -11.23 7.15 -0.96
C ASP A 23 -12.20 6.34 -0.09
N ILE A 24 -11.69 5.39 0.70
CA ILE A 24 -12.51 4.49 1.53
C ILE A 24 -13.10 5.22 2.75
N ILE A 25 -12.32 6.09 3.40
CA ILE A 25 -12.74 6.74 4.64
C ILE A 25 -14.05 7.55 4.47
N PRO A 26 -14.20 8.42 3.45
CA PRO A 26 -15.45 9.14 3.21
C PRO A 26 -16.65 8.22 2.98
N ALA A 27 -16.45 7.09 2.29
CA ALA A 27 -17.50 6.11 2.02
C ALA A 27 -18.03 5.43 3.29
N THR A 28 -17.25 5.42 4.38
CA THR A 28 -17.68 4.84 5.67
C THR A 28 -18.64 5.73 6.46
N GLY A 29 -18.80 7.00 6.05
CA GLY A 29 -19.56 8.01 6.79
C GLY A 29 -18.92 8.43 8.12
N LYS A 30 -17.67 8.02 8.39
CA LYS A 30 -16.91 8.38 9.60
C LYS A 30 -15.87 9.42 9.30
N THR A 31 -15.59 10.27 10.27
CA THR A 31 -14.50 11.24 10.18
C THR A 31 -13.13 10.55 10.27
N LYS A 32 -12.10 11.18 9.71
CA LYS A 32 -10.70 10.72 9.84
C LYS A 32 -10.28 10.57 11.30
N VAL A 33 -10.81 11.42 12.19
CA VAL A 33 -10.55 11.36 13.63
C VAL A 33 -11.12 10.08 14.25
N GLU A 34 -12.36 9.74 13.92
CA GLU A 34 -12.99 8.50 14.40
C GLU A 34 -12.26 7.27 13.86
N ILE A 35 -11.87 7.26 12.60
CA ILE A 35 -11.09 6.16 12.01
C ILE A 35 -9.74 6.00 12.72
N ALA A 36 -9.02 7.09 13.00
CA ALA A 36 -7.77 7.02 13.75
C ALA A 36 -7.97 6.39 15.15
N ASN A 37 -9.05 6.79 15.83
CA ASN A 37 -9.41 6.23 17.14
C ASN A 37 -9.78 4.75 17.05
N LEU A 38 -10.58 4.35 16.06
CA LEU A 38 -10.97 2.94 15.84
C LEU A 38 -9.77 2.06 15.49
N LEU A 39 -8.83 2.59 14.71
CA LEU A 39 -7.57 1.94 14.41
C LEU A 39 -6.61 1.95 15.60
N GLY A 40 -6.85 2.75 16.64
CA GLY A 40 -5.98 2.92 17.79
C GLY A 40 -4.61 3.49 17.44
N ILE A 41 -4.55 4.41 16.47
CA ILE A 41 -3.35 5.14 16.03
C ILE A 41 -3.55 6.65 16.23
N SER A 42 -2.45 7.40 16.24
CA SER A 42 -2.57 8.86 16.35
C SER A 42 -3.17 9.44 15.07
N ARG A 43 -3.92 10.55 15.20
CA ARG A 43 -4.43 11.29 14.03
C ARG A 43 -3.30 11.67 13.08
N GLN A 44 -2.17 12.14 13.62
CA GLN A 44 -1.00 12.50 12.82
C GLN A 44 -0.49 11.32 12.00
N GLN A 45 -0.41 10.13 12.60
CA GLN A 45 0.01 8.93 11.88
C GLN A 45 -0.96 8.58 10.75
N LEU A 46 -2.28 8.67 10.97
CA LEU A 46 -3.25 8.47 9.90
C LEU A 46 -3.06 9.52 8.79
N TYR A 47 -2.94 10.81 9.13
CA TYR A 47 -2.70 11.87 8.14
C TYR A 47 -1.40 11.66 7.35
N ASP A 48 -0.33 11.22 7.99
CA ASP A 48 0.94 10.94 7.30
C ASP A 48 0.78 9.80 6.29
N ILE A 49 0.01 8.77 6.63
CA ILE A 49 -0.29 7.65 5.72
C ILE A 49 -1.17 8.12 4.56
N LEU A 50 -2.24 8.88 4.85
CA LEU A 50 -3.17 9.40 3.83
C LEU A 50 -2.49 10.33 2.82
N ASN A 51 -1.51 11.13 3.27
CA ASN A 51 -0.72 12.00 2.41
C ASN A 51 0.49 11.29 1.78
N GLU A 52 0.57 9.95 1.85
CA GLU A 52 1.65 9.15 1.27
C GLU A 52 3.05 9.47 1.81
N LYS A 53 3.12 10.14 2.97
CA LYS A 53 4.38 10.52 3.64
C LYS A 53 4.95 9.38 4.48
N LYS A 54 4.10 8.46 4.93
CA LYS A 54 4.51 7.28 5.71
C LYS A 54 3.92 6.00 5.11
N PRO A 55 4.72 4.92 5.07
CA PRO A 55 4.23 3.63 4.62
C PRO A 55 3.27 3.02 5.65
N VAL A 56 2.42 2.11 5.16
CA VAL A 56 1.61 1.25 6.02
C VAL A 56 2.47 0.13 6.58
N SER A 57 2.76 0.19 7.90
CA SER A 57 3.48 -0.87 8.59
C SER A 57 2.61 -2.12 8.81
N PRO A 58 3.22 -3.30 9.09
CA PRO A 58 2.45 -4.53 9.38
C PRO A 58 1.43 -4.39 10.52
N ASN A 59 1.78 -3.63 11.56
CA ASN A 59 0.88 -3.35 12.67
C ASN A 59 -0.34 -2.52 12.25
N VAL A 60 -0.14 -1.54 11.37
CA VAL A 60 -1.24 -0.73 10.82
C VAL A 60 -2.06 -1.57 9.84
N ALA A 61 -1.43 -2.36 8.98
CA ALA A 61 -2.12 -3.28 8.07
C ALA A 61 -3.04 -4.27 8.81
N ALA A 62 -2.60 -4.82 9.95
CA ALA A 62 -3.44 -5.69 10.78
C ALA A 62 -4.68 -4.96 11.32
N ARG A 63 -4.52 -3.71 11.77
CA ARG A 63 -5.62 -2.86 12.25
C ARG A 63 -6.59 -2.50 11.11
N LEU A 64 -6.06 -2.14 9.94
CA LEU A 64 -6.83 -1.84 8.74
C LEU A 64 -7.62 -3.06 8.25
N GLY A 65 -6.98 -4.22 8.17
CA GLY A 65 -7.63 -5.48 7.78
C GLY A 65 -8.74 -5.91 8.75
N LYS A 66 -8.58 -5.61 10.06
CA LYS A 66 -9.64 -5.85 11.04
C LYS A 66 -10.80 -4.85 10.91
N LEU A 67 -10.51 -3.59 10.59
CA LEU A 67 -11.52 -2.53 10.49
C LEU A 67 -12.31 -2.59 9.17
N PHE A 68 -11.63 -2.76 8.05
CA PHE A 68 -12.21 -2.71 6.70
C PHE A 68 -12.53 -4.09 6.10
N GLY A 69 -12.00 -5.18 6.67
CA GLY A 69 -12.13 -6.52 6.13
C GLY A 69 -10.91 -6.97 5.32
N ASP A 70 -10.97 -8.19 4.77
CA ASP A 70 -9.96 -8.84 3.92
C ASP A 70 -8.56 -9.08 4.50
N GLY A 71 -8.35 -8.71 5.77
CA GLY A 71 -7.11 -8.99 6.51
C GLY A 71 -5.93 -8.08 6.12
N PRO A 72 -4.75 -8.27 6.74
CA PRO A 72 -3.59 -7.38 6.54
C PRO A 72 -2.92 -7.54 5.18
N ALA A 73 -3.10 -8.69 4.52
CA ALA A 73 -2.30 -9.08 3.36
C ALA A 73 -2.50 -8.13 2.17
N ILE A 74 -3.70 -7.60 1.97
CA ILE A 74 -3.98 -6.67 0.87
C ILE A 74 -3.17 -5.37 1.03
N TRP A 75 -3.19 -4.79 2.22
CA TRP A 75 -2.47 -3.56 2.55
C TRP A 75 -0.95 -3.73 2.43
N LEU A 76 -0.42 -4.85 2.90
CA LEU A 76 1.01 -5.17 2.79
C LEU A 76 1.46 -5.37 1.35
N ARG A 77 0.65 -6.06 0.53
CA ARG A 77 0.97 -6.25 -0.89
C ARG A 77 0.97 -4.93 -1.65
N MET A 78 0.03 -4.04 -1.35
CA MET A 78 0.00 -2.71 -1.95
C MET A 78 1.23 -1.90 -1.58
N GLN A 79 1.60 -1.87 -0.28
CA GLN A 79 2.80 -1.18 0.17
C GLN A 79 4.06 -1.74 -0.49
N ALA A 80 4.21 -3.07 -0.49
CA ALA A 80 5.36 -3.73 -1.11
C ALA A 80 5.48 -3.43 -2.61
N ALA A 81 4.36 -3.39 -3.34
CA ALA A 81 4.37 -3.03 -4.76
C ALA A 81 4.81 -1.56 -4.96
N TYR A 82 4.28 -0.64 -4.15
CA TYR A 82 4.67 0.77 -4.17
C TYR A 82 6.17 0.96 -3.87
N ASP A 83 6.66 0.34 -2.80
CA ASP A 83 8.05 0.44 -2.36
C ASP A 83 9.00 -0.16 -3.40
N ALA A 84 8.67 -1.33 -3.96
CA ALA A 84 9.48 -1.98 -4.99
C ALA A 84 9.60 -1.12 -6.25
N TRP A 85 8.49 -0.52 -6.71
CA TRP A 85 8.50 0.34 -7.90
C TRP A 85 9.41 1.57 -7.75
N HIS A 86 9.46 2.16 -6.55
CA HIS A 86 10.37 3.26 -6.24
C HIS A 86 11.82 2.78 -6.11
N ALA A 87 12.04 1.67 -5.40
CA ALA A 87 13.37 1.10 -5.20
C ALA A 87 14.05 0.72 -6.54
N GLU A 88 13.31 0.14 -7.48
CA GLU A 88 13.81 -0.18 -8.83
C GLU A 88 14.27 1.05 -9.64
N ARG A 89 13.83 2.26 -9.25
CA ARG A 89 14.15 3.51 -9.94
C ARG A 89 15.20 4.35 -9.23
N GLU A 90 15.24 4.26 -7.90
CA GLU A 90 16.12 5.07 -7.06
C GLU A 90 17.43 4.36 -6.73
N VAL A 91 17.43 3.03 -6.68
CA VAL A 91 18.60 2.24 -6.31
C VAL A 91 19.41 1.89 -7.55
N ASP A 92 20.67 2.32 -7.58
CA ASP A 92 21.62 1.86 -8.60
C ASP A 92 22.04 0.41 -8.30
N VAL A 93 21.63 -0.50 -9.18
CA VAL A 93 21.94 -1.93 -9.12
C VAL A 93 22.91 -2.37 -10.21
N SER A 94 23.52 -1.45 -10.97
CA SER A 94 24.36 -1.78 -12.13
C SER A 94 25.58 -2.65 -11.78
N GLY A 95 26.06 -2.56 -10.53
CA GLY A 95 27.17 -3.35 -10.02
C GLY A 95 26.80 -4.73 -9.48
N ILE A 96 25.52 -5.11 -9.45
CA ILE A 96 25.05 -6.35 -8.82
C ILE A 96 24.93 -7.47 -9.88
N PRO A 97 25.71 -8.56 -9.80
CA PRO A 97 25.61 -9.67 -10.74
C PRO A 97 24.38 -10.55 -10.46
N THR A 98 23.74 -11.05 -11.53
CA THR A 98 22.63 -12.02 -11.41
C THR A 98 23.17 -13.45 -11.36
N ILE A 99 22.96 -14.15 -10.23
CA ILE A 99 23.30 -15.57 -10.09
C ILE A 99 22.10 -16.41 -10.53
N ARG A 100 22.33 -17.43 -11.37
CA ARG A 100 21.31 -18.43 -11.73
C ARG A 100 21.57 -19.71 -10.94
N ALA A 101 20.53 -20.27 -10.33
CA ALA A 101 20.60 -21.60 -9.72
C ALA A 101 20.71 -22.68 -10.81
N ALA A 102 21.49 -23.72 -10.53
CA ALA A 102 21.67 -24.89 -11.40
C ALA A 102 20.56 -25.93 -11.20
#